data_AF-A0A5J4SEL9-F1
#
_entry.id   AF-A0A5J4SEL9-F1
#
_cell.length_a   1.000
_cell.length_b   1.000
_cell.length_c   1.000
_cell.angle_alpha   90.00
_cell.angle_beta   90.00
_cell.angle_gamma   90.00
#
_symmetry.space_group_name_H-M   'P 1'
#
loop_
_entity.id
_entity.type
_entity.pdbx_description
1 polymer ?
#
loop_
_entity_poly.entity_id
_entity_poly.type
_entity_poly.pdbx_seq_one_letter_code
_entity_poly.pdbx_strand_id
1 'polypeptide(L)' 'TYEDHRMAMAFAPAAIRCPDMRIADPHVVTKSYPCYWEDLKKAGVIILND' A
#
# COMPACT_ATOMS: atom_id res chain seq x y z
N THR A 1 1.64 -10.17 1.73
CA THR A 1 3.02 -10.13 1.17
C THR A 1 3.86 -11.10 1.96
N TYR A 2 4.91 -11.76 1.42
CA TYR A 2 5.82 -12.66 2.18
C TYR A 2 6.60 -11.95 3.31
N GLU A 3 5.91 -11.24 4.20
CA GLU A 3 6.38 -10.38 5.29
C GLU A 3 7.37 -9.24 4.91
N ASP A 4 7.62 -9.07 3.61
CA ASP A 4 8.48 -8.03 3.07
C ASP A 4 7.71 -6.76 2.73
N HIS A 5 7.93 -5.72 3.53
CA HIS A 5 7.50 -4.35 3.32
C HIS A 5 7.80 -3.80 1.91
N ARG A 6 8.91 -4.20 1.27
CA ARG A 6 9.31 -3.70 -0.04
C ARG A 6 8.36 -4.15 -1.14
N MET A 7 7.82 -5.37 -1.06
CA MET A 7 6.83 -5.83 -2.03
C MET A 7 5.53 -5.02 -1.90
N ALA A 8 5.04 -4.82 -0.68
CA ALA A 8 3.83 -4.02 -0.46
C ALA A 8 4.01 -2.59 -1.01
N MET A 9 5.18 -1.98 -0.77
CA MET A 9 5.48 -0.64 -1.24
C MET A 9 5.68 -0.55 -2.77
N ALA A 10 6.24 -1.58 -3.41
CA ALA A 10 6.46 -1.60 -4.86
C ALA A 10 5.13 -1.72 -5.63
N PHE A 11 4.17 -2.47 -5.09
CA PHE A 11 2.88 -2.65 -5.75
C PHE A 11 1.87 -1.53 -5.45
N ALA A 12 1.98 -0.80 -4.34
CA ALA A 12 0.99 0.22 -3.99
C ALA A 12 0.72 1.29 -5.07
N PRO A 13 1.72 1.82 -5.81
CA PRO A 13 1.47 2.76 -6.90
C PRO A 13 0.66 2.14 -8.07
N ALA A 14 0.73 0.82 -8.28
CA ALA A 14 -0.03 0.16 -9.32
C ALA A 14 -1.56 0.20 -9.06
N ALA A 15 -1.97 0.43 -7.80
CA ALA A 15 -3.39 0.59 -7.44
C ALA A 15 -4.05 1.78 -8.14
N ILE A 16 -3.27 2.79 -8.57
CA ILE A 16 -3.76 3.93 -9.35
C ILE A 16 -4.36 3.48 -10.69
N ARG A 17 -3.77 2.46 -11.32
CA ARG A 17 -4.21 1.94 -12.61
C ARG A 17 -5.09 0.69 -12.48
N CYS A 18 -5.01 0.01 -11.35
CA CYS A 18 -5.76 -1.20 -11.03
C CYS A 18 -6.57 -0.99 -9.75
N PRO A 19 -7.77 -0.37 -9.83
CA PRO A 19 -8.56 -0.02 -8.64
C PRO A 19 -9.02 -1.23 -7.82
N ASP A 20 -9.16 -2.40 -8.45
CA ASP A 20 -9.57 -3.65 -7.77
C ASP A 20 -8.38 -4.42 -7.17
N MET A 21 -7.17 -3.85 -7.19
CA MET A 21 -5.99 -4.50 -6.64
C MET A 21 -5.98 -4.44 -5.11
N ARG A 22 -5.80 -5.60 -4.48
CA ARG A 22 -5.68 -5.73 -3.02
C ARG A 22 -4.24 -6.05 -2.62
N ILE A 23 -3.72 -5.33 -1.63
CA ILE A 23 -2.43 -5.65 -1.01
C ILE A 23 -2.68 -6.48 0.25
N ALA A 24 -2.22 -7.72 0.24
CA ALA A 24 -2.26 -8.59 1.41
C ALA A 24 -1.23 -8.13 2.46
N ASP A 25 -1.62 -8.13 3.73
CA ASP A 25 -0.80 -7.80 4.91
C ASP A 25 -0.24 -6.35 4.91
N PRO A 26 -1.06 -5.30 4.71
CA PRO A 26 -0.57 -3.92 4.60
C PRO A 26 0.16 -3.40 5.86
N HIS A 27 -0.04 -4.07 7.00
CA HIS A 27 0.61 -3.78 8.28
C HIS A 27 2.13 -3.99 8.25
N VAL A 28 2.67 -4.81 7.33
CA VAL A 28 4.11 -5.05 7.26
C VAL A 28 4.91 -3.81 6.89
N VAL A 29 4.28 -2.81 6.28
CA VAL A 29 4.89 -1.53 5.91
C VAL A 29 5.04 -0.61 7.13
N THR A 30 4.13 -0.70 8.10
CA THR A 30 4.06 0.20 9.26
C THR A 30 5.32 0.17 10.13
N LYS A 31 6.04 -0.96 10.16
CA LYS A 31 7.31 -1.09 10.90
C LYS A 31 8.44 -0.23 10.34
N SER A 32 8.44 0.02 9.02
CA SER A 32 9.52 0.71 8.30
C SER A 32 9.10 2.12 7.88
N TYR A 33 7.83 2.29 7.51
CA TYR A 33 7.27 3.56 7.08
C TYR A 33 5.83 3.70 7.60
N PRO A 34 5.65 4.15 8.87
CA PRO A 34 4.35 4.22 9.52
C PRO A 34 3.31 5.05 8.77
N CYS A 35 3.74 6.13 8.10
CA CYS A 35 2.87 7.06 7.38
C CYS A 35 2.68 6.71 5.89
N TYR A 36 3.21 5.59 5.42
CA TYR A 36 3.24 5.25 3.99
C TYR A 36 1.88 5.37 3.29
N TRP A 37 0.85 4.76 3.87
CA TRP A 37 -0.50 4.74 3.28
C TRP A 37 -1.15 6.13 3.24
N GLU A 38 -0.87 6.98 4.23
CA GLU A 38 -1.36 8.36 4.24
C GLU A 38 -0.64 9.22 3.20
N ASP A 39 0.65 9.02 3.01
CA ASP A 39 1.41 9.69 1.95
C ASP A 39 0.98 9.20 0.56
N LEU A 40 0.62 7.92 0.43
CA LEU A 40 0.06 7.36 -0.79
C LEU A 40 -1.31 7.99 -1.14
N LYS A 41 -2.16 8.25 -0.14
CA LYS A 41 -3.42 8.99 -0.34
C LYS A 41 -3.18 10.41 -0.84
N LYS A 42 -2.16 11.11 -0.31
CA LYS A 42 -1.77 12.45 -0.80
C LYS A 42 -1.29 12.42 -2.26
N ALA A 43 -0.73 11.30 -2.71
CA ALA A 43 -0.35 11.08 -4.11
C ALA A 43 -1.54 10.75 -5.04
N GLY A 44 -2.77 10.70 -4.52
CA GLY A 44 -3.99 10.43 -5.28
C GLY A 44 -4.39 8.96 -5.34
N VAL A 45 -3.79 8.09 -4.52
CA VAL A 45 -4.23 6.70 -4.40
C VAL A 45 -5.47 6.59 -3.52
N ILE A 46 -6.53 5.98 -4.04
CA ILE A 46 -7.74 5.67 -3.27
C ILE A 46 -7.50 4.35 -2.56
N ILE A 47 -7.52 4.39 -1.22
CA ILE A 47 -7.41 3.20 -0.38
C ILE A 47 -8.80 2.90 0.19
N LEU A 48 -9.33 1.72 -0.12
CA LEU A 48 -10.57 1.21 0.45
C LEU A 48 -10.22 0.32 1.64
N ASN A 49 -10.90 0.53 2.77
CA ASN A 49 -10.86 -0.39 3.90
C ASN A 49 -12.09 -1.30 3.79
N ASP A 50 -11.88 -2.61 3.68
CA ASP A 50 -12.94 -3.62 3.83
C ASP A 50 -13.38 -3.72 5.31
#